data_AF-A0A7V2J5F4-F1
#
_entry.id   AF-A0A7V2J5F4-F1
#
_cell.length_a   1.000
_cell.length_b   1.000
_cell.length_c   1.000
_cell.angle_alpha   90.00
_cell.angle_beta   90.00
_cell.angle_gamma   90.00
#
_symmetry.space_group_name_H-M   'P 1'
#
loop_
_entity.id
_entity.type
_entity.pdbx_description
1 polymer ?
#
loop_
_entity_poly.entity_id
_entity_poly.type
_entity_poly.pdbx_seq_one_letter_code
_entity_poly.pdbx_strand_id
1 'polypeptide(L)' 'MNKEYSVSPDGEKFPLPEKNAYAQEYKRLKAEVAKQRKLKREIVVVMGVGFVGVAMAAVIADTVDKKGKS' A
#
# COMPACT_ATOMS: atom_id res chain seq x y z
N MET A 1 -26.96 -10.43 1.25
CA MET A 1 -25.79 -9.79 1.88
C MET A 1 -25.34 -8.67 0.95
N ASN A 2 -25.37 -7.42 1.42
CA ASN A 2 -25.00 -6.27 0.60
C ASN A 2 -23.47 -6.19 0.53
N LYS A 3 -22.91 -6.23 -0.68
CA LYS A 3 -21.47 -6.06 -0.89
C LYS A 3 -21.20 -4.55 -0.87
N GLU A 4 -20.38 -4.10 0.07
CA GLU A 4 -20.02 -2.68 0.17
C GLU A 4 -18.94 -2.35 -0.88
N TYR A 5 -19.01 -1.14 -1.44
CA TYR A 5 -18.09 -0.67 -2.47
C TYR A 5 -17.52 0.69 -2.07
N SER A 6 -16.23 0.89 -2.32
CA SER A 6 -15.63 2.22 -2.43
C SER A 6 -15.85 2.74 -3.84
N VAL A 7 -16.13 4.04 -3.99
CA VAL A 7 -16.31 4.70 -5.29
C VAL A 7 -15.20 5.73 -5.47
N SER A 8 -14.46 5.64 -6.56
CA SER A 8 -13.43 6.61 -6.90
C SER A 8 -14.04 7.91 -7.46
N PRO A 9 -13.27 9.01 -7.55
CA PRO A 9 -13.76 10.29 -8.08
C PRO A 9 -14.32 10.23 -9.51
N ASP A 10 -13.83 9.30 -10.34
CA ASP A 10 -14.31 9.01 -11.71
C ASP A 10 -15.50 8.03 -11.75
N GLY A 11 -15.98 7.57 -10.59
CA GLY A 11 -17.19 6.76 -10.46
C GLY A 11 -16.97 5.25 -10.50
N GLU A 12 -15.71 4.77 -10.61
CA GLU A 12 -15.39 3.36 -10.58
C GLU A 12 -15.66 2.74 -9.19
N LYS A 13 -16.23 1.53 -9.17
CA LYS A 13 -16.63 0.85 -7.93
C LYS A 13 -15.65 -0.27 -7.60
N PHE A 14 -15.01 -0.16 -6.44
CA PHE A 14 -14.11 -1.17 -5.90
C PHE A 14 -14.79 -1.89 -4.74
N PRO A 15 -14.99 -3.22 -4.80
CA PRO A 15 -15.58 -3.96 -3.68
C PRO A 15 -14.68 -3.81 -2.45
N LEU A 16 -15.29 -3.53 -1.29
CA LEU A 16 -14.51 -3.49 -0.06
C LEU A 16 -13.96 -4.89 0.24
N PRO A 17 -12.70 -4.98 0.66
CA PRO A 17 -12.07 -6.26 0.95
C PRO A 17 -12.78 -6.94 2.11
N GLU A 18 -13.06 -8.23 1.95
CA GLU A 18 -13.55 -9.07 3.04
C GLU A 18 -12.43 -9.31 4.06
N LYS A 19 -12.80 -9.61 5.31
CA LYS A 19 -11.83 -9.83 6.41
C LYS A 19 -10.74 -10.86 6.05
N ASN A 20 -11.08 -11.90 5.28
CA ASN A 20 -10.13 -12.93 4.86
C ASN A 20 -9.12 -12.42 3.80
N ALA A 21 -9.55 -11.51 2.91
CA ALA A 21 -8.68 -10.93 1.89
C ALA A 21 -7.50 -10.16 2.54
N TYR A 22 -7.75 -9.49 3.66
CA TYR A 22 -6.70 -8.79 4.41
C TYR A 22 -5.62 -9.74 4.93
N ALA A 23 -6.00 -10.91 5.48
CA ALA A 23 -5.04 -11.87 6.03
C ALA A 23 -4.12 -12.46 4.94
N GLN A 24 -4.69 -12.76 3.78
CA GLN A 24 -3.92 -13.23 2.62
C GLN A 24 -2.95 -12.16 2.12
N GLU A 25 -3.43 -10.93 1.96
CA GLU A 25 -2.61 -9.81 1.50
C GLU A 25 -1.48 -9.49 2.48
N TYR A 26 -1.78 -9.50 3.79
CA TYR A 26 -0.77 -9.29 4.82
C TYR A 26 0.34 -10.35 4.79
N LYS A 27 -0.02 -11.62 4.55
CA LYS A 27 0.97 -12.71 4.39
C LYS A 27 1.83 -12.51 3.15
N ARG A 28 1.25 -12.09 2.02
CA ARG A 28 1.97 -11.75 0.78
C ARG A 28 2.96 -10.60 1.01
N LEU A 29 2.49 -9.51 1.63
CA LEU A 29 3.31 -8.33 1.95
C LEU A 29 4.46 -8.69 2.88
N LYS A 30 4.23 -9.51 3.93
CA LYS A 30 5.29 -10.00 4.82
C LYS A 30 6.39 -10.75 4.06
N ALA A 31 6.02 -11.62 3.12
CA ALA A 31 6.99 -12.37 2.33
C ALA A 31 7.84 -11.43 1.45
N GLU A 32 7.23 -10.41 0.86
CA GLU A 32 7.95 -9.45 0.02
C GLU A 32 8.87 -8.54 0.85
N VAL A 33 8.38 -8.00 1.97
CA VAL A 33 9.19 -7.22 2.91
C VAL A 33 10.40 -8.04 3.38
N ALA A 34 10.23 -9.33 3.68
CA ALA A 34 11.35 -10.18 4.07
C ALA A 34 12.42 -10.33 2.97
N LYS A 35 12.02 -10.41 1.69
CA LYS A 35 12.97 -10.42 0.56
C LYS A 35 13.70 -9.09 0.42
N GLN A 36 12.97 -7.97 0.45
CA GLN A 36 13.56 -6.63 0.32
C GLN A 36 14.51 -6.31 1.48
N ARG A 37 14.20 -6.77 2.71
CA ARG A 37 15.09 -6.62 3.88
C ARG A 37 16.43 -7.33 3.69
N LYS A 38 16.45 -8.49 3.03
CA LYS A 38 17.71 -9.19 2.70
C LYS A 38 18.61 -8.37 1.77
N LEU A 39 18.03 -7.45 0.99
CA LEU A 39 18.75 -6.50 0.12
C LEU A 39 19.18 -5.22 0.87
N LYS A 40 18.98 -5.14 2.19
CA LYS A 40 19.31 -3.97 3.03
C LYS A 40 18.63 -2.66 2.58
N ARG A 41 17.43 -2.76 2.01
CA ARG A 41 16.63 -1.60 1.60
C ARG A 41 15.83 -1.04 2.76
N GLU A 42 15.60 0.26 2.75
CA GLU A 42 14.57 0.91 3.56
C GLU A 42 13.21 0.68 2.92
N ILE A 43 12.22 0.30 3.72
CA ILE A 43 10.96 -0.24 3.19
C ILE A 43 9.80 0.42 3.92
N VAL A 44 8.91 1.02 3.14
CA VAL A 44 7.60 1.50 3.58
C VAL A 44 6.53 0.75 2.79
N VAL A 45 5.48 0.29 3.48
CA VAL A 45 4.34 -0.36 2.85
C VAL A 45 3.13 0.54 3.02
N VAL A 46 2.53 0.96 1.91
CA VAL A 46 1.27 1.72 1.90
C VAL A 46 0.14 0.74 1.60
N MET A 47 -0.76 0.57 2.56
CA MET A 47 -1.94 -0.29 2.38
C MET A 47 -3.14 0.56 1.96
N GLY A 48 -3.62 0.30 0.74
CA GLY A 48 -4.73 1.04 0.12
C GLY A 48 -4.25 2.20 -0.78
N VAL A 49 -4.90 2.36 -1.93
CA VAL A 49 -4.57 3.37 -2.96
C VAL A 49 -5.71 4.39 -3.15
N GLY A 50 -6.41 4.73 -2.06
CA GLY A 50 -7.34 5.86 -2.06
C GLY A 50 -6.59 7.20 -1.99
N PHE A 51 -7.33 8.31 -1.85
CA PHE A 51 -6.77 9.67 -1.79
C PHE A 51 -5.53 9.80 -0.88
N VAL A 52 -5.66 9.34 0.37
CA VAL A 52 -4.55 9.40 1.36
C VAL A 52 -3.40 8.46 0.97
N GLY A 53 -3.71 7.25 0.50
CA GLY A 53 -2.70 6.25 0.15
C GLY A 53 -1.81 6.72 -1.01
N VAL A 54 -2.40 7.32 -2.04
CA VAL A 54 -1.66 7.86 -3.19
C VAL A 54 -0.80 9.07 -2.78
N ALA A 55 -1.35 9.98 -1.98
CA ALA A 55 -0.58 11.13 -1.48
C ALA A 55 0.62 10.69 -0.63
N MET A 56 0.42 9.73 0.27
CA MET A 56 1.51 9.15 1.06
C MET A 56 2.55 8.45 0.19
N ALA A 57 2.12 7.66 -0.81
CA ALA A 57 3.04 6.99 -1.72
C ALA A 57 3.91 7.98 -2.51
N ALA A 58 3.34 9.10 -2.97
CA ALA A 58 4.09 10.15 -3.64
C ALA A 58 5.13 10.81 -2.72
N VAL A 59 4.73 11.15 -1.49
CA VAL A 59 5.65 11.74 -0.49
C VAL A 59 6.79 10.77 -0.16
N ILE A 60 6.48 9.49 0.06
CA ILE A 60 7.49 8.46 0.34
C ILE A 60 8.47 8.31 -0.84
N ALA A 61 7.96 8.31 -2.07
CA ALA A 61 8.79 8.16 -3.27
C ALA A 61 9.77 9.32 -3.48
N ASP A 62 9.44 10.52 -2.99
CA ASP A 62 10.28 11.72 -3.08
C ASP A 62 11.22 11.89 -1.87
N THR A 63 11.22 10.94 -0.92
CA THR A 63 12.12 11.02 0.24
C THR A 63 13.59 10.84 -0.15
N VAL A 64 14.45 11.53 0.60
CA VAL A 64 15.90 11.48 0.46
C VAL A 64 16.54 11.06 1.78
N ASP A 65 17.77 10.54 1.70
CA ASP A 65 18.59 10.28 2.87
C ASP A 65 19.01 11.57 3.60
N LYS A 66 19.72 11.42 4.73
CA LYS A 66 20.21 12.57 5.52
C LYS A 66 21.15 13.51 4.75
N LYS A 67 21.67 13.09 3.60
CA LYS A 67 22.57 13.86 2.73
C LYS A 67 21.84 14.44 1.52
N GLY A 68 20.52 14.25 1.41
CA GLY A 68 19.72 14.74 0.30
C GLY A 68 19.76 13.84 -0.94
N LYS A 69 20.16 12.57 -0.81
CA LYS A 69 20.24 11.62 -1.92
C LYS A 69 19.06 10.65 -1.91
N SER A 70 18.39 10.48 -3.07
CA SER A 70 17.37 9.45 -3.32
C SER A 70 17.97 8.06 -3.56
#